data_AF-A0A1M6EAZ4-F1
#
_entry.id   AF-A0A1M6EAZ4-F1
#
_cell.length_a   1.000
_cell.length_b   1.000
_cell.length_c   1.000
_cell.angle_alpha   90.00
_cell.angle_beta   90.00
_cell.angle_gamma   90.00
#
_symmetry.space_group_name_H-M   'P 1'
#
loop_
_entity.id
_entity.type
_entity.pdbx_description
1 polymer ?
#
loop_
_entity_poly.entity_id
_entity_poly.type
_entity_poly.pdbx_seq_one_letter_code
_entity_poly.pdbx_strand_id
1 'polypeptide(L)'
;MIPCTGPCAGAGSIQLCRLRMNSQPNLPGDDLHMAIQAEEKKKIDSAIMEMGNSALQLMQRFLTGRVTRDELIRGITDLQVNNFMARYWSFLTSDAAFVPHWQVLHILLGLSQDIDYQIREHGQATLHEDLKDLALNLMRISQQSNQRNIEHGNRPEPV
;
A
#
# COMPACT_ATOMS: atom_id res chain seq x y z
N MET A 1 -2.67 52.13 -11.49
CA MET A 1 -1.87 53.34 -11.85
C MET A 1 -2.21 54.45 -10.87
N ILE A 2 -1.24 55.32 -10.57
CA ILE A 2 -1.19 56.46 -9.62
C ILE A 2 -0.28 56.16 -8.40
N PRO A 3 0.65 57.07 -8.03
CA PRO A 3 2.09 56.78 -8.10
C PRO A 3 2.86 56.89 -6.77
N CYS A 4 4.13 56.48 -6.83
CA CYS A 4 5.18 56.73 -5.85
C CYS A 4 5.57 58.21 -5.76
N THR A 5 5.79 58.72 -4.54
CA THR A 5 6.70 59.85 -4.26
C THR A 5 7.35 59.62 -2.88
N GLY A 6 8.69 59.66 -2.82
CA GLY A 6 9.50 59.61 -1.59
C GLY A 6 9.50 60.94 -0.83
N PRO A 7 10.45 61.21 0.12
CA PRO A 7 11.87 60.82 0.09
C PRO A 7 12.47 60.27 1.41
N CYS A 8 13.64 59.63 1.25
CA CYS A 8 14.56 59.20 2.29
C CYS A 8 15.44 60.35 2.81
N ALA A 9 15.79 60.34 4.11
CA ALA A 9 17.13 60.53 4.70
C ALA A 9 17.09 61.27 6.05
N GLY A 10 17.79 60.74 7.06
CA GLY A 10 18.11 61.47 8.28
C GLY A 10 18.29 60.57 9.50
N ALA A 11 19.53 60.16 9.77
CA ALA A 11 19.95 59.28 10.85
C ALA A 11 19.81 59.89 12.25
N GLY A 12 19.48 59.07 13.25
CA GLY A 12 19.67 59.37 14.68
C GLY A 12 18.73 58.63 15.62
N SER A 13 19.20 57.48 16.12
CA SER A 13 18.89 56.82 17.41
C SER A 13 17.43 56.77 17.90
N ILE A 14 16.87 55.55 18.05
CA ILE A 14 15.97 55.15 19.15
C ILE A 14 15.69 53.62 19.09
N GLN A 15 15.88 52.95 20.23
CA GLN A 15 15.30 51.69 20.74
C GLN A 15 15.24 50.47 19.81
N LEU A 16 16.04 49.42 20.05
CA LEU A 16 15.77 48.36 21.05
C LEU A 16 14.33 47.79 20.96
N CYS A 17 14.26 46.47 20.79
CA CYS A 17 13.06 45.62 20.75
C CYS A 17 12.36 45.46 19.39
N ARG A 18 12.90 44.56 18.56
CA ARG A 18 12.17 43.37 18.04
C ARG A 18 12.99 42.74 16.93
N LEU A 19 13.52 41.55 17.19
CA LEU A 19 13.67 40.46 16.22
C LEU A 19 14.17 39.23 16.98
N ARG A 20 13.26 38.65 17.77
CA ARG A 20 13.32 37.24 18.17
C ARG A 20 11.89 36.77 18.32
N MET A 21 11.59 35.57 17.83
CA MET A 21 10.28 34.93 17.58
C MET A 21 9.83 35.17 16.12
N ASN A 22 9.77 34.17 15.23
CA ASN A 22 9.40 32.76 15.42
C ASN A 22 10.36 31.80 14.69
N SER A 23 11.24 31.14 15.45
CA SER A 23 11.61 29.76 15.15
C SER A 23 10.77 28.91 16.08
N GLN A 24 9.60 28.45 15.63
CA GLN A 24 8.95 27.33 16.28
C GLN A 24 9.81 26.10 15.98
N PRO A 25 10.33 25.38 16.98
CA PRO A 25 10.77 24.02 16.75
C PRO A 25 9.51 23.21 16.43
N ASN A 26 9.49 22.56 15.26
CA ASN A 26 8.48 21.56 14.94
C ASN A 26 8.44 20.55 16.09
N LEU A 27 7.25 20.38 16.67
CA LEU A 27 6.97 19.41 17.73
C LEU A 27 7.14 17.97 17.17
N PRO A 28 7.53 17.00 18.00
CA PRO A 28 7.85 15.61 17.59
C PRO A 28 6.62 14.73 17.25
N GLY A 29 5.50 15.34 16.86
CA GLY A 29 4.23 14.64 16.60
C GLY A 29 4.19 13.88 15.27
N ASP A 30 4.95 14.36 14.27
CA ASP A 30 4.92 13.81 12.92
C ASP A 30 5.68 12.47 12.83
N ASP A 31 6.76 12.30 13.60
CA ASP A 31 7.60 11.09 13.58
C ASP A 31 6.87 9.86 14.14
N LEU A 32 6.06 10.04 15.19
CA LEU A 32 5.27 8.96 15.79
C LEU A 32 4.11 8.55 14.86
N HIS A 33 3.47 9.51 14.19
CA HIS A 33 2.39 9.23 13.26
C HIS A 33 2.89 8.48 12.02
N MET A 34 4.05 8.87 11.48
CA MET A 34 4.69 8.17 10.37
C MET A 34 5.13 6.75 10.75
N ALA A 35 5.66 6.54 11.96
CA ALA A 35 6.05 5.21 12.43
C ALA A 35 4.85 4.25 12.56
N ILE A 36 3.70 4.75 13.05
CA ILE A 36 2.46 3.95 13.16
C ILE A 36 1.95 3.56 11.77
N GLN A 37 1.90 4.50 10.82
CA GLN A 37 1.48 4.22 9.45
C GLN A 37 2.41 3.22 8.74
N ALA A 38 3.73 3.31 8.99
CA ALA A 38 4.70 2.38 8.42
C ALA A 38 4.50 0.94 8.93
N GLU A 39 4.22 0.77 10.23
CA GLU A 39 3.96 -0.53 10.82
C GLU A 39 2.62 -1.13 10.34
N GLU A 40 1.57 -0.32 10.22
CA GLU A 40 0.30 -0.77 9.65
C GLU A 40 0.45 -1.16 8.17
N LYS A 41 1.17 -0.36 7.39
CA LYS A 41 1.48 -0.69 5.99
C LYS A 41 2.22 -2.02 5.89
N LYS A 42 3.25 -2.25 6.72
CA LYS A 42 3.98 -3.52 6.73
C LYS A 42 3.07 -4.71 7.06
N LYS A 43 2.13 -4.56 8.00
CA LYS A 43 1.13 -5.59 8.32
C LYS A 43 0.19 -5.87 7.15
N ILE A 44 -0.27 -4.83 6.47
CA ILE A 44 -1.12 -4.96 5.27
C ILE A 44 -0.34 -5.68 4.17
N ASP A 45 0.89 -5.25 3.87
CA ASP A 45 1.75 -5.86 2.86
C ASP A 45 1.95 -7.36 3.15
N SER A 46 2.30 -7.73 4.39
CA SER A 46 2.50 -9.12 4.79
C SER A 46 1.23 -9.96 4.65
N ALA A 47 0.09 -9.46 5.13
CA ALA A 47 -1.16 -10.19 5.09
C ALA A 47 -1.66 -10.43 3.65
N ILE A 48 -1.52 -9.43 2.78
CA ILE A 48 -1.91 -9.55 1.37
C ILE A 48 -0.98 -10.52 0.63
N MET A 49 0.32 -10.47 0.92
CA MET A 49 1.28 -11.44 0.38
C MET A 49 0.96 -12.87 0.83
N GLU A 50 0.61 -13.08 2.09
CA GLU A 50 0.21 -14.40 2.62
C GLU A 50 -1.08 -14.92 1.96
N MET A 51 -2.12 -14.09 1.89
CA MET A 51 -3.38 -14.46 1.23
C MET A 51 -3.18 -14.78 -0.25
N GLY A 52 -2.47 -13.92 -0.99
CA GLY A 52 -2.22 -14.11 -2.40
C GLY A 52 -1.36 -15.35 -2.69
N ASN A 53 -0.31 -15.60 -1.91
CA ASN A 53 0.50 -16.80 -2.05
C ASN A 53 -0.30 -18.07 -1.73
N SER A 54 -1.14 -18.03 -0.69
CA SER A 54 -2.01 -19.16 -0.33
C SER A 54 -2.99 -19.49 -1.46
N ALA A 55 -3.62 -18.46 -2.05
CA ALA A 55 -4.51 -18.63 -3.20
C ALA A 55 -3.77 -19.16 -4.43
N LEU A 56 -2.59 -18.63 -4.75
CA LEU A 56 -1.76 -19.12 -5.85
C LEU A 56 -1.44 -20.61 -5.72
N GLN A 57 -0.98 -21.03 -4.53
CA GLN A 57 -0.66 -22.43 -4.28
C GLN A 57 -1.89 -23.32 -4.42
N LEU A 58 -3.04 -22.87 -3.92
CA LEU A 58 -4.28 -23.61 -4.00
C LEU A 58 -4.76 -23.78 -5.45
N MET A 59 -4.75 -22.70 -6.24
CA MET A 59 -5.08 -22.74 -7.67
C MET A 59 -4.11 -23.63 -8.46
N GLN A 60 -2.80 -23.54 -8.21
CA GLN A 60 -1.81 -24.42 -8.87
C GLN A 60 -2.03 -25.89 -8.53
N ARG A 61 -2.37 -26.20 -7.27
CA ARG A 61 -2.70 -27.56 -6.85
C ARG A 61 -3.98 -28.05 -7.53
N PHE A 62 -4.98 -27.19 -7.70
CA PHE A 62 -6.23 -27.55 -8.36
C PHE A 62 -6.00 -27.86 -9.85
N LEU A 63 -5.26 -27.00 -10.55
CA LEU A 63 -4.90 -27.17 -11.96
C LEU A 63 -4.05 -28.42 -12.22
N THR A 64 -3.32 -28.90 -11.20
CA THR A 64 -2.55 -30.15 -11.27
C THR A 64 -3.31 -31.37 -10.74
N GLY A 65 -4.60 -31.23 -10.41
CA GLY A 65 -5.45 -32.31 -9.92
C GLY A 65 -5.13 -32.77 -8.49
N ARG A 66 -4.36 -32.00 -7.72
CA ARG A 66 -3.95 -32.33 -6.34
C ARG A 66 -4.93 -31.86 -5.27
N VAL A 67 -5.88 -31.02 -5.62
CA VAL A 67 -7.02 -30.64 -4.78
C VAL A 67 -8.29 -30.68 -5.61
N THR A 68 -9.40 -30.96 -4.96
CA THR A 68 -10.73 -30.95 -5.54
C THR A 68 -11.27 -29.53 -5.68
N ARG A 69 -12.34 -29.38 -6.46
CA ARG A 69 -13.05 -28.10 -6.60
C ARG A 69 -13.57 -27.59 -5.26
N ASP A 70 -14.13 -28.46 -4.44
CA ASP A 70 -14.73 -28.07 -3.16
C ASP A 70 -13.65 -27.61 -2.17
N GLU A 71 -12.47 -28.24 -2.18
CA GLU A 71 -11.30 -27.78 -1.41
C GLU A 71 -10.78 -26.42 -1.91
N LEU A 72 -10.79 -26.19 -3.22
CA LEU A 72 -10.44 -24.88 -3.80
C LEU A 72 -11.43 -23.80 -3.35
N ILE A 73 -12.74 -24.02 -3.52
CA ILE A 73 -13.79 -23.08 -3.12
C ILE A 73 -13.64 -22.74 -1.64
N ARG A 74 -13.59 -23.76 -0.79
CA ARG A 74 -13.45 -23.57 0.66
C ARG A 74 -12.18 -22.79 1.00
N GLY A 75 -11.04 -23.17 0.44
CA GLY A 75 -9.77 -22.52 0.73
C GLY A 75 -9.72 -21.05 0.29
N ILE A 76 -10.38 -20.69 -0.82
CA ILE A 76 -10.49 -19.28 -1.25
C ILE A 76 -11.47 -18.50 -0.34
N THR A 77 -12.62 -19.10 0.03
CA THR A 77 -13.58 -18.45 0.95
C THR A 77 -12.97 -18.21 2.33
N ASP A 78 -12.16 -19.16 2.83
CA ASP A 78 -11.51 -19.09 4.14
C ASP A 78 -10.47 -17.94 4.25
N LEU A 79 -10.04 -17.35 3.13
CA LEU A 79 -9.18 -16.16 3.13
C LEU A 79 -9.89 -14.90 3.68
N GLN A 80 -11.23 -14.90 3.74
CA GLN A 80 -12.03 -13.80 4.28
C GLN A 80 -11.68 -12.41 3.71
N VAL A 81 -11.39 -12.36 2.40
CA VAL A 81 -10.93 -11.16 1.68
C VAL A 81 -11.84 -9.96 1.91
N ASN A 82 -13.16 -10.17 1.92
CA ASN A 82 -14.14 -9.11 2.17
C ASN A 82 -13.96 -8.47 3.55
N ASN A 83 -13.76 -9.27 4.61
CA ASN A 83 -13.52 -8.77 5.96
C ASN A 83 -12.21 -7.98 6.05
N PHE A 84 -11.17 -8.46 5.35
CA PHE A 84 -9.88 -7.77 5.29
C PHE A 84 -10.02 -6.41 4.59
N MET A 85 -10.67 -6.37 3.43
CA MET A 85 -10.90 -5.13 2.67
C MET A 85 -11.71 -4.12 3.48
N ALA A 86 -12.79 -4.55 4.14
CA ALA A 86 -13.60 -3.69 4.98
C ALA A 86 -12.80 -3.09 6.15
N ARG A 87 -11.91 -3.87 6.76
CA ARG A 87 -11.06 -3.43 7.88
C ARG A 87 -10.00 -2.41 7.48
N TYR A 88 -9.38 -2.58 6.32
CA TYR A 88 -8.23 -1.77 5.89
C TYR A 88 -8.55 -0.78 4.77
N TRP A 89 -9.84 -0.57 4.47
CA TRP A 89 -10.30 0.27 3.36
C TRP A 89 -9.65 1.66 3.31
N SER A 90 -9.62 2.36 4.45
CA SER A 90 -9.06 3.71 4.54
C SER A 90 -7.58 3.75 4.17
N PHE A 91 -6.81 2.74 4.57
CA PHE A 91 -5.38 2.63 4.25
C PHE A 91 -5.15 2.24 2.79
N LEU A 92 -5.92 1.27 2.30
CA LEU A 92 -5.78 0.81 0.91
C LEU A 92 -6.12 1.92 -0.09
N THR A 93 -7.01 2.85 0.27
CA THR A 93 -7.42 3.97 -0.60
C THR A 93 -6.62 5.25 -0.39
N SER A 94 -5.77 5.33 0.64
CA SER A 94 -5.06 6.57 0.98
C SER A 94 -3.80 6.83 0.16
N ASP A 95 -3.20 5.80 -0.44
CA ASP A 95 -1.91 5.90 -1.15
C ASP A 95 -1.94 5.06 -2.44
N ALA A 96 -1.51 5.65 -3.55
CA ALA A 96 -1.40 4.99 -4.85
C ALA A 96 -0.42 3.80 -4.83
N ALA A 97 0.51 3.74 -3.87
CA ALA A 97 1.37 2.58 -3.67
C ALA A 97 0.58 1.28 -3.37
N PHE A 98 -0.67 1.38 -2.89
CA PHE A 98 -1.54 0.23 -2.65
C PHE A 98 -2.29 -0.26 -3.89
N VAL A 99 -2.11 0.31 -5.07
CA VAL A 99 -2.79 -0.16 -6.30
C VAL A 99 -2.55 -1.66 -6.57
N PRO A 100 -1.31 -2.20 -6.48
CA PRO A 100 -1.10 -3.64 -6.65
C PRO A 100 -1.78 -4.49 -5.57
N HIS A 101 -1.82 -3.99 -4.33
CA HIS A 101 -2.51 -4.63 -3.20
C HIS A 101 -4.02 -4.74 -3.46
N TRP A 102 -4.60 -3.66 -3.96
CA TRP A 102 -5.97 -3.61 -4.42
C TRP A 102 -6.27 -4.60 -5.54
N GLN A 103 -5.36 -4.73 -6.51
CA GLN A 103 -5.52 -5.68 -7.61
C GLN A 103 -5.52 -7.13 -7.10
N VAL A 104 -4.63 -7.47 -6.17
CA VAL A 104 -4.63 -8.79 -5.50
C VAL A 104 -5.97 -9.04 -4.81
N LEU A 105 -6.42 -8.10 -3.97
CA LEU A 105 -7.65 -8.26 -3.20
C LEU A 105 -8.89 -8.39 -4.11
N HIS A 106 -8.96 -7.65 -5.21
CA HIS A 106 -10.06 -7.76 -6.18
C HIS A 106 -10.11 -9.11 -6.87
N ILE A 107 -8.97 -9.64 -7.32
CA ILE A 107 -8.91 -10.97 -7.93
C ILE A 107 -9.40 -12.01 -6.92
N LEU A 108 -8.89 -11.97 -5.68
CA LEU A 108 -9.29 -12.92 -4.64
C LEU A 108 -10.77 -12.78 -4.26
N LEU A 109 -11.32 -11.56 -4.27
CA LEU A 109 -12.73 -11.33 -4.03
C LEU A 109 -13.60 -11.92 -5.14
N GLY A 110 -13.25 -11.67 -6.41
CA GLY A 110 -13.95 -12.24 -7.57
C GLY A 110 -13.94 -13.77 -7.55
N LEU A 111 -12.78 -14.36 -7.27
CA LEU A 111 -12.67 -15.81 -7.06
C LEU A 111 -13.56 -16.27 -5.90
N SER A 112 -13.58 -15.59 -4.76
CA SER A 112 -14.43 -16.01 -3.62
C SER A 112 -15.93 -15.98 -3.92
N GLN A 113 -16.36 -15.18 -4.89
CA GLN A 113 -17.78 -15.00 -5.25
C GLN A 113 -18.20 -15.95 -6.37
N ASP A 114 -17.38 -16.09 -7.41
CA ASP A 114 -17.82 -16.66 -8.68
C ASP A 114 -17.08 -17.94 -9.09
N ILE A 115 -16.08 -18.40 -8.33
CA ILE A 115 -15.21 -19.52 -8.76
C ILE A 115 -15.95 -20.83 -9.05
N ASP A 116 -17.00 -21.17 -8.29
CA ASP A 116 -17.79 -22.39 -8.58
C ASP A 116 -18.53 -22.26 -9.91
N TYR A 117 -19.13 -21.10 -10.17
CA TYR A 117 -19.81 -20.82 -11.44
C TYR A 117 -18.82 -20.83 -12.60
N GLN A 118 -17.70 -20.11 -12.48
CA GLN A 118 -16.68 -20.02 -13.52
C GLN A 118 -16.11 -21.39 -13.90
N ILE A 119 -15.80 -22.23 -12.91
CA ILE A 119 -15.27 -23.58 -13.17
C ILE A 119 -16.31 -24.47 -13.85
N ARG A 120 -17.60 -24.34 -13.50
CA ARG A 120 -18.68 -25.15 -14.11
C ARG A 120 -18.95 -24.76 -15.56
N GLU A 121 -19.03 -23.47 -15.84
CA GLU A 121 -19.43 -22.96 -17.15
C GLU A 121 -18.27 -22.86 -18.15
N HIS A 122 -17.09 -22.48 -17.66
CA HIS A 122 -15.92 -22.18 -18.52
C HIS A 122 -14.76 -23.16 -18.33
N GLY A 123 -14.87 -24.08 -17.36
CA GLY A 123 -13.83 -25.05 -17.06
C GLY A 123 -12.65 -24.45 -16.29
N GLN A 124 -11.65 -25.28 -16.03
CA GLN A 124 -10.48 -24.88 -15.23
C GLN A 124 -9.59 -23.82 -15.91
N ALA A 125 -9.75 -23.64 -17.24
CA ALA A 125 -8.91 -22.74 -18.02
C ALA A 125 -9.08 -21.27 -17.61
N THR A 126 -10.25 -20.89 -17.11
CA THR A 126 -10.55 -19.54 -16.60
C THR A 126 -9.61 -19.10 -15.48
N LEU A 127 -9.07 -20.04 -14.69
CA LEU A 127 -8.19 -19.74 -13.56
C LEU A 127 -6.76 -19.38 -13.99
N HIS A 128 -6.35 -19.68 -15.23
CA HIS A 128 -4.99 -19.40 -15.68
C HIS A 128 -4.71 -17.90 -15.78
N GLU A 129 -5.69 -17.11 -16.20
CA GLU A 129 -5.57 -15.66 -16.30
C GLU A 129 -5.49 -15.04 -14.90
N ASP A 130 -6.41 -15.41 -14.01
CA ASP A 130 -6.41 -14.96 -12.61
C ASP A 130 -5.10 -15.32 -11.89
N LEU A 131 -4.59 -16.53 -12.10
CA LEU A 131 -3.31 -16.98 -11.52
C LEU A 131 -2.14 -16.13 -12.01
N LYS A 132 -2.09 -15.81 -13.30
CA LYS A 132 -1.05 -14.97 -13.88
C LYS A 132 -1.11 -13.55 -13.31
N ASP A 133 -2.29 -12.96 -13.30
CA ASP A 133 -2.48 -11.59 -12.82
C ASP A 133 -2.22 -11.46 -11.32
N LEU A 134 -2.62 -12.47 -10.54
CA LEU A 134 -2.31 -12.55 -9.12
C LEU A 134 -0.79 -12.61 -8.88
N ALA A 135 -0.07 -13.49 -9.61
CA ALA A 135 1.38 -13.61 -9.49
C ALA A 135 2.12 -12.32 -9.89
N LEU A 136 1.68 -11.65 -10.96
CA LEU A 136 2.26 -10.38 -11.39
C LEU A 136 2.10 -9.28 -10.32
N ASN A 137 0.94 -9.19 -9.68
CA ASN A 137 0.70 -8.17 -8.67
C ASN A 137 1.44 -8.45 -7.35
N LEU A 138 1.55 -9.71 -6.93
CA LEU A 138 2.40 -10.10 -5.80
C LEU A 138 3.88 -9.78 -6.06
N MET A 139 4.36 -9.98 -7.28
CA MET A 139 5.71 -9.59 -7.67
C MET A 139 5.92 -8.07 -7.56
N ARG A 140 4.94 -7.25 -8.00
CA ARG A 140 4.99 -5.79 -7.87
C ARG A 140 5.05 -5.34 -6.41
N ILE A 141 4.24 -5.93 -5.54
CA ILE A 141 4.26 -5.66 -4.09
C ILE A 141 5.64 -5.96 -3.49
N SER A 142 6.23 -7.10 -3.85
CA SER A 142 7.57 -7.49 -3.41
C SER A 142 8.64 -6.49 -3.89
N GLN A 143 8.59 -6.07 -5.15
CA GLN A 143 9.52 -5.08 -5.72
C GLN A 143 9.40 -3.71 -5.02
N GLN A 144 8.18 -3.22 -4.79
CA GLN A 144 7.93 -1.97 -4.06
C GLN A 144 8.43 -2.03 -2.61
N SER A 145 8.34 -3.20 -1.98
CA SER A 145 8.85 -3.40 -0.62
C SER A 145 10.37 -3.40 -0.58
N ASN A 146 11.03 -4.00 -1.59
CA ASN A 146 12.49 -4.04 -1.68
C ASN A 146 13.10 -2.67 -2.02
N GLN A 147 12.48 -1.88 -2.90
CA GLN A 147 12.96 -0.54 -3.24
C GLN A 147 12.96 0.41 -2.03
N ARG A 148 11.94 0.34 -1.17
CA ARG A 148 11.86 1.12 0.08
C ARG A 148 12.97 0.78 1.07
N ASN A 149 13.32 -0.51 1.18
CA ASN A 149 14.40 -0.94 2.09
C ASN A 149 15.78 -0.41 1.66
N ILE A 150 15.97 -0.09 0.37
CA ILE A 150 17.22 0.44 -0.16
C ILE A 150 17.33 1.96 0.11
N GLU A 151 16.22 2.70 0.02
CA GLU A 151 16.19 4.16 0.22
C GLU A 151 16.34 4.59 1.69
N HIS A 152 15.99 3.73 2.66
CA HIS A 152 16.22 3.98 4.08
C HIS A 152 17.54 3.39 4.63
N GLY A 153 18.33 2.74 3.78
CA GLY A 153 19.53 1.99 4.18
C GLY A 153 20.89 2.63 3.89
N ASN A 154 20.98 3.81 3.26
CA ASN A 154 22.27 4.40 2.87
C ASN A 154 22.36 5.91 3.12
N ARG A 155 22.76 6.30 4.33
CA ARG A 155 23.51 7.54 4.54
C ARG A 155 24.99 7.14 4.66
N PRO A 156 25.86 7.39 3.67
CA PRO A 156 27.29 7.20 3.87
C PRO A 156 27.74 8.15 4.99
N GLU A 157 28.38 7.62 6.03
CA GLU A 157 29.06 8.44 7.01
C GLU A 157 30.20 9.20 6.31
N PRO A 158 30.36 10.51 6.56
CA PRO A 158 31.48 11.24 6.02
C PRO A 158 32.78 10.71 6.67
N VAL A 159 33.70 10.28 5.81
CA VAL A 159 35.10 9.93 6.15
C VAL A 159 35.84 11.17 6.64
#